data_AF-A0A752NB56-F1
#
_entry.id   AF-A0A752NB56-F1
#
_cell.length_a   1.000
_cell.length_b   1.000
_cell.length_c   1.000
_cell.angle_alpha   90.00
_cell.angle_beta   90.00
_cell.angle_gamma   90.00
#
_symmetry.space_group_name_H-M   'P 1'
#
loop_
_entity.id
_entity.type
_entity.pdbx_description
1 polymer ?
#
loop_
_entity_poly.entity_id
_entity_poly.type
_entity_poly.pdbx_seq_one_letter_code
_entity_poly.pdbx_strand_id
1 'polypeptide(L)'
;MQRNLPHIISQATSAPLLLEPAYARVFFCALGRESGINSLHIPGNNESLDQSDMALVTGDFMATGKPQARFYQVVNGIAVLPVTGTLVHKLGGMRPFSGMTGYDGITARLQQAVSDPEVKGILLDIDSPGGQAAGAFDCADMIYRMREQKPVWALANETACSAAMLLAAACSHRLVTQTSRMGSIGVVMAHTSYAEKLKQEGIDITIIYSGAHKADLTPSQKLPESVHADYQQRMDEARKMFAEKVARYTGLSVDAVMATEAAVYDGQAIITTGLADGMVNAADAIGVMAEAINSNKTGGTMPELSAADAVTQENQRVMEILVCPEARGHEALAQMLAGQPGMSVAQAKSILAAAAPADTTSTADRILALEEAGGRETLAQTLAAMPEMTVEQARTILAASPIAAATSLYDAVMALDEAKGREELAEKLAVMPGMTTDQARDLLAAAPDKSGNAGLSMNNAFDAFMQSHSPDPVSGGKGHSNDTETTLLMSIPGTSAT
;
A
#
# COMPACT_ATOMS: atom_id res chain seq x y z
N MET A 1 72.76 -17.81 17.62
CA MET A 1 72.48 -17.81 16.17
C MET A 1 72.09 -16.39 15.78
N GLN A 2 72.93 -15.65 15.04
CA GLN A 2 72.58 -14.29 14.60
C GLN A 2 71.49 -14.39 13.54
N ARG A 3 70.35 -13.70 13.75
CA ARG A 3 69.27 -13.67 12.78
C ARG A 3 69.71 -12.81 11.59
N ASN A 4 69.80 -13.39 10.39
CA ASN A 4 70.13 -12.65 9.17
C ASN A 4 68.86 -11.95 8.63
N LEU A 5 68.46 -10.86 9.29
CA LEU A 5 67.25 -10.11 8.97
C LEU A 5 67.22 -9.58 7.52
N PRO A 6 68.32 -9.06 6.94
CA PRO A 6 68.33 -8.65 5.54
C PRO A 6 67.99 -9.78 4.56
N HIS A 7 68.49 -10.98 4.82
CA HIS A 7 68.17 -12.15 3.99
C HIS A 7 66.70 -12.57 4.13
N ILE A 8 66.16 -12.55 5.35
CA ILE A 8 64.74 -12.86 5.61
C ILE A 8 63.82 -11.83 4.93
N ILE A 9 64.15 -10.54 5.00
CA ILE A 9 63.41 -9.48 4.30
C ILE A 9 63.43 -9.72 2.79
N SER A 10 64.58 -10.01 2.21
CA SER A 10 64.69 -10.30 0.78
C SER A 10 63.81 -11.48 0.37
N GLN A 11 63.83 -12.58 1.12
CA GLN A 11 62.96 -13.74 0.87
C GLN A 11 61.47 -13.41 1.02
N ALA A 12 61.12 -12.56 1.99
CA ALA A 12 59.74 -12.19 2.26
C ALA A 12 59.14 -11.20 1.24
N THR A 13 59.96 -10.38 0.57
CA THR A 13 59.47 -9.33 -0.34
C THR A 13 59.72 -9.62 -1.81
N SER A 14 60.64 -10.52 -2.13
CA SER A 14 61.06 -10.80 -3.52
C SER A 14 60.41 -12.04 -4.12
N ALA A 15 59.45 -12.67 -3.42
CA ALA A 15 58.74 -13.85 -3.88
C ALA A 15 57.26 -13.82 -3.47
N PRO A 16 56.35 -14.46 -4.23
CA PRO A 16 54.97 -14.65 -3.81
C PRO A 16 54.91 -15.54 -2.57
N LEU A 17 54.24 -15.08 -1.51
CA LEU A 17 54.08 -15.85 -0.28
C LEU A 17 52.65 -16.36 -0.17
N LEU A 18 52.49 -17.66 0.07
CA LEU A 18 51.20 -18.25 0.45
C LEU A 18 51.04 -18.14 1.97
N LEU A 19 50.57 -16.98 2.44
CA LEU A 19 50.36 -16.70 3.85
C LEU A 19 48.92 -16.26 4.12
N GLU A 20 48.38 -16.71 5.25
CA GLU A 20 47.12 -16.21 5.79
C GLU A 20 47.28 -14.71 6.14
N PRO A 21 46.33 -13.82 5.77
CA PRO A 21 46.48 -12.38 5.97
C PRO A 21 46.76 -11.97 7.42
N ALA A 22 46.09 -12.61 8.39
CA ALA A 22 46.31 -12.34 9.82
C ALA A 22 47.74 -12.67 10.26
N TYR A 23 48.29 -13.79 9.77
CA TYR A 23 49.67 -14.17 10.04
C TYR A 23 50.66 -13.31 9.28
N ALA A 24 50.36 -12.93 8.03
CA ALA A 24 51.19 -12.02 7.24
C ALA A 24 51.35 -10.67 7.94
N ARG A 25 50.27 -10.08 8.48
CA ARG A 25 50.31 -8.82 9.24
C ARG A 25 51.29 -8.91 10.40
N VAL A 26 51.17 -9.95 11.24
CA VAL A 26 52.06 -10.16 12.39
C VAL A 26 53.50 -10.40 11.94
N PHE A 27 53.70 -11.26 10.93
CA PHE A 27 55.01 -11.58 10.39
C PHE A 27 55.74 -10.33 9.89
N PHE A 28 55.06 -9.49 9.10
CA PHE A 28 55.66 -8.26 8.58
C PHE A 28 55.82 -7.17 9.64
N CYS A 29 54.93 -7.07 10.65
CA CYS A 29 55.12 -6.17 11.80
C CYS A 29 56.33 -6.59 12.65
N ALA A 30 56.48 -7.90 12.92
CA ALA A 30 57.63 -8.42 13.65
C ALA A 30 58.94 -8.20 12.88
N LEU A 31 58.93 -8.49 11.58
CA LEU A 31 60.10 -8.29 10.72
C LEU A 31 60.48 -6.81 10.60
N GLY A 32 59.49 -5.92 10.48
CA GLY A 32 59.70 -4.47 10.45
C GLY A 32 60.29 -3.94 11.75
N ARG A 33 59.76 -4.37 12.89
CA ARG A 33 60.26 -3.99 14.23
C ARG A 33 61.70 -4.44 14.45
N GLU A 34 62.02 -5.69 14.13
CA GLU A 34 63.37 -6.24 14.30
C GLU A 34 64.38 -5.62 13.33
N SER A 35 63.91 -5.08 12.20
CA SER A 35 64.77 -4.51 11.14
C SER A 35 64.85 -2.99 11.16
N GLY A 36 64.22 -2.32 12.15
CA GLY A 36 64.25 -0.86 12.28
C GLY A 36 63.42 -0.10 11.24
N ILE A 37 62.38 -0.71 10.68
CA ILE A 37 61.46 -0.05 9.75
C ILE A 37 60.52 0.89 10.53
N ASN A 38 60.29 2.09 10.02
CA ASN A 38 59.50 3.12 10.70
C ASN A 38 57.98 2.93 10.54
N SER A 39 57.54 2.42 9.41
CA SER A 39 56.12 2.14 9.16
C SER A 39 55.91 1.03 8.14
N LEU A 40 54.77 0.35 8.25
CA LEU A 40 54.30 -0.66 7.31
C LEU A 40 52.99 -0.19 6.66
N HIS A 41 52.98 -0.09 5.34
CA HIS A 41 51.79 0.26 4.58
C HIS A 41 51.07 -1.00 4.08
N ILE A 42 49.76 -1.11 4.32
CA ILE A 42 48.90 -2.22 3.89
C ILE A 42 47.98 -1.71 2.77
N PRO A 43 48.30 -2.01 1.49
CA PRO A 43 47.59 -1.41 0.35
C PRO A 43 46.09 -1.74 0.30
N GLY A 44 45.69 -2.92 0.78
CA GLY A 44 44.31 -3.38 0.70
C GLY A 44 43.31 -2.58 1.56
N ASN A 45 43.79 -1.95 2.64
CA ASN A 45 42.97 -1.19 3.59
C ASN A 45 43.36 0.29 3.69
N ASN A 46 44.34 0.74 2.89
CA ASN A 46 44.97 2.07 3.01
C ASN A 46 45.43 2.39 4.45
N GLU A 47 45.90 1.37 5.16
CA GLU A 47 46.29 1.41 6.56
C GLU A 47 47.82 1.54 6.65
N SER A 48 48.31 2.44 7.52
CA SER A 48 49.74 2.59 7.81
C SER A 48 49.97 2.36 9.29
N LEU A 49 50.75 1.32 9.62
CA LEU A 49 51.11 0.97 10.99
C LEU A 49 52.45 1.62 11.32
N ASP A 50 52.49 2.44 12.37
CA ASP A 50 53.73 2.99 12.89
C ASP A 50 54.47 1.99 13.81
N GLN A 51 55.59 2.40 14.41
CA GLN A 51 56.34 1.51 15.31
C GLN A 51 55.55 1.07 16.55
N SER A 52 54.69 1.94 17.08
CA SER A 52 53.85 1.64 18.24
C SER A 52 52.77 0.63 17.87
N ASP A 53 52.13 0.82 16.71
CA ASP A 53 51.10 -0.09 16.19
C ASP A 53 51.69 -1.46 15.84
N MET A 54 52.87 -1.50 15.21
CA MET A 54 53.58 -2.75 14.94
C MET A 54 53.96 -3.48 16.24
N ALA A 55 54.33 -2.74 17.29
CA ALA A 55 54.61 -3.31 18.60
C ALA A 55 53.35 -3.87 19.27
N LEU A 56 52.22 -3.19 19.14
CA LEU A 56 50.92 -3.64 19.64
C LEU A 56 50.50 -4.95 18.94
N VAL A 57 50.51 -4.96 17.60
CA VAL A 57 50.14 -6.13 16.78
C VAL A 57 51.00 -7.36 17.13
N THR A 58 52.30 -7.17 17.36
CA THR A 58 53.21 -8.26 17.72
C THR A 58 53.08 -8.67 19.18
N GLY A 59 52.83 -7.73 20.09
CA GLY A 59 52.55 -8.00 21.50
C GLY A 59 51.27 -8.82 21.68
N ASP A 60 50.20 -8.42 21.01
CA ASP A 60 48.90 -9.11 21.04
C ASP A 60 49.02 -10.56 20.55
N PHE A 61 49.76 -10.79 19.46
CA PHE A 61 50.05 -12.15 18.97
C PHE A 61 50.81 -12.99 20.00
N MET A 62 51.82 -12.41 20.67
CA MET A 62 52.62 -13.14 21.66
C MET A 62 51.82 -13.44 22.93
N ALA A 63 50.86 -12.58 23.28
CA ALA A 63 50.00 -12.75 24.45
C ALA A 63 48.84 -13.72 24.22
N THR A 64 48.24 -13.71 23.02
CA THR A 64 46.98 -14.43 22.72
C THR A 64 47.13 -15.58 21.72
N GLY A 65 48.30 -15.74 21.09
CA GLY A 65 48.56 -16.74 20.05
C GLY A 65 48.20 -16.24 18.65
N LYS A 66 47.96 -17.17 17.71
CA LYS A 66 47.59 -16.83 16.32
C LYS A 66 46.21 -16.14 16.35
N PRO A 67 46.08 -14.86 15.97
CA PRO A 67 44.78 -14.22 15.89
C PRO A 67 43.93 -15.04 14.92
N GLN A 68 42.72 -15.41 15.33
CA GLN A 68 41.79 -16.01 14.39
C GLN A 68 41.65 -15.07 13.20
N ALA A 69 41.85 -15.56 11.97
CA ALA A 69 41.54 -14.76 10.80
C ALA A 69 40.07 -14.35 10.86
N ARG A 70 39.84 -13.08 11.18
CA ARG A 70 38.56 -12.44 10.98
C ARG A 70 38.41 -12.19 9.49
N PHE A 71 37.27 -12.59 8.95
CA PHE A 71 36.89 -12.24 7.58
C PHE A 71 36.11 -10.92 7.51
N TYR A 72 36.28 -10.07 8.54
CA TYR A 72 35.65 -8.77 8.73
C TYR A 72 36.58 -7.86 9.54
N GLN A 73 36.33 -6.54 9.48
CA GLN A 73 37.03 -5.56 10.31
C GLN A 73 36.25 -5.31 11.60
N VAL A 74 36.95 -4.99 12.69
CA VAL A 74 36.32 -4.54 13.94
C VAL A 74 36.77 -3.11 14.23
N VAL A 75 35.81 -2.19 14.32
CA VAL A 75 36.05 -0.77 14.60
C VAL A 75 35.16 -0.37 15.78
N ASN A 76 35.74 0.14 16.87
CA ASN A 76 35.00 0.51 18.10
C ASN A 76 34.11 -0.62 18.66
N GLY A 77 34.55 -1.88 18.52
CA GLY A 77 33.78 -3.06 18.92
C GLY A 77 32.64 -3.42 17.96
N ILE A 78 32.55 -2.78 16.78
CA ILE A 78 31.57 -3.12 15.74
C ILE A 78 32.25 -3.93 14.64
N ALA A 79 31.74 -5.13 14.36
CA ALA A 79 32.17 -5.91 13.21
C ALA A 79 31.50 -5.38 11.94
N VAL A 80 32.30 -4.97 10.95
CA VAL A 80 31.82 -4.46 9.67
C VAL A 80 31.89 -5.58 8.63
N LEU A 81 30.72 -6.01 8.17
CA LEU A 81 30.57 -7.12 7.22
C LEU A 81 30.11 -6.56 5.87
N PRO A 82 30.97 -6.55 4.84
CA PRO A 82 30.59 -6.07 3.52
C PRO A 82 29.65 -7.06 2.82
N VAL A 83 28.55 -6.53 2.27
CA VAL A 83 27.57 -7.21 1.43
C VAL A 83 27.50 -6.44 0.11
N THR A 84 28.42 -6.75 -0.79
CA THR A 84 28.65 -5.96 -2.01
C THR A 84 28.33 -6.74 -3.28
N GLY A 85 27.67 -6.07 -4.23
CA GLY A 85 27.39 -6.56 -5.56
C GLY A 85 26.35 -7.69 -5.59
N THR A 86 26.37 -8.50 -6.64
CA THR A 86 25.30 -9.48 -6.88
C THR A 86 25.34 -10.63 -5.87
N LEU A 87 24.19 -10.93 -5.27
CA LEU A 87 24.07 -11.97 -4.26
C LEU A 87 23.76 -13.34 -4.88
N VAL A 88 24.46 -14.38 -4.42
CA VAL A 88 24.32 -15.75 -4.94
C VAL A 88 24.22 -16.77 -3.82
N HIS A 89 23.64 -17.94 -4.11
CA HIS A 89 23.42 -18.97 -3.09
C HIS A 89 24.70 -19.44 -2.40
N LYS A 90 25.69 -19.85 -3.19
CA LYS A 90 26.99 -20.33 -2.70
C LYS A 90 28.09 -19.76 -3.56
N LEU A 91 29.15 -19.28 -2.91
CA LEU A 91 30.29 -18.68 -3.61
C LEU A 91 31.63 -19.33 -3.21
N GLY A 92 31.66 -20.16 -2.16
CA GLY A 92 32.89 -20.84 -1.73
C GLY A 92 33.99 -19.89 -1.24
N GLY A 93 35.12 -20.45 -0.81
CA GLY A 93 36.20 -19.70 -0.12
C GLY A 93 37.15 -18.88 -1.01
N MET A 94 36.95 -18.83 -2.33
CA MET A 94 37.78 -18.00 -3.22
C MET A 94 37.12 -16.65 -3.46
N ARG A 95 37.88 -15.58 -3.16
CA ARG A 95 37.44 -14.19 -3.35
C ARG A 95 36.89 -14.01 -4.77
N PRO A 96 35.64 -13.54 -4.92
CA PRO A 96 35.02 -13.41 -6.23
C PRO A 96 35.74 -12.34 -7.04
N PHE A 97 36.25 -12.73 -8.20
CA PHE A 97 36.41 -11.78 -9.29
C PHE A 97 34.98 -11.36 -9.73
N SER A 98 34.78 -10.06 -9.99
CA SER A 98 33.56 -9.48 -10.56
C SER A 98 32.39 -9.16 -9.60
N GLY A 99 32.65 -8.81 -8.33
CA GLY A 99 31.65 -8.11 -7.50
C GLY A 99 30.41 -8.94 -7.13
N MET A 100 30.60 -10.19 -6.70
CA MET A 100 29.52 -11.03 -6.16
C MET A 100 29.72 -11.29 -4.68
N THR A 101 28.65 -11.61 -3.94
CA THR A 101 28.73 -12.06 -2.54
C THR A 101 27.83 -13.28 -2.32
N GLY A 102 28.37 -14.34 -1.71
CA GLY A 102 27.63 -15.55 -1.41
C GLY A 102 26.90 -15.49 -0.06
N TYR A 103 25.67 -15.99 0.02
CA TYR A 103 24.92 -16.08 1.28
C TYR A 103 25.62 -16.99 2.31
N ASP A 104 26.32 -18.02 1.86
CA ASP A 104 27.19 -18.88 2.67
C ASP A 104 28.31 -18.08 3.35
N GLY A 105 28.97 -17.19 2.61
CA GLY A 105 30.01 -16.31 3.12
C GLY A 105 29.48 -15.27 4.11
N ILE A 106 28.31 -14.68 3.83
CA ILE A 106 27.66 -13.72 4.75
C ILE A 106 27.33 -14.43 6.07
N THR A 107 26.70 -15.61 5.99
CA THR A 107 26.31 -16.39 7.17
C THR A 107 27.53 -16.82 8.01
N ALA A 108 28.60 -17.27 7.36
CA ALA A 108 29.82 -17.67 8.06
C ALA A 108 30.50 -16.48 8.79
N ARG A 109 30.60 -15.31 8.14
CA ARG A 109 31.13 -14.10 8.77
C ARG A 109 30.26 -13.65 9.93
N LEU A 110 28.93 -13.72 9.78
CA LEU A 110 27.99 -13.37 10.82
C LEU A 110 28.14 -14.28 12.04
N GLN A 111 28.19 -15.60 11.83
CA GLN A 111 28.45 -16.58 12.88
C GLN A 111 29.76 -16.32 13.63
N GLN A 112 30.83 -16.03 12.88
CA GLN A 112 32.12 -15.71 13.46
C GLN A 112 32.05 -14.41 14.29
N ALA A 113 31.40 -13.35 13.80
CA ALA A 113 31.26 -12.08 14.51
C ALA A 113 30.37 -12.16 15.76
N VAL A 114 29.29 -12.94 15.69
CA VAL A 114 28.42 -13.20 16.86
C VAL A 114 29.20 -13.95 17.95
N SER A 115 30.07 -14.87 17.58
CA SER A 115 30.85 -15.66 18.54
C SER A 115 32.11 -14.94 19.07
N ASP A 116 32.48 -13.81 18.48
CA ASP A 116 33.73 -13.10 18.81
C ASP A 116 33.56 -12.21 20.06
N PRO A 117 34.28 -12.45 21.16
CA PRO A 117 34.12 -11.67 22.39
C PRO A 117 34.52 -10.19 22.26
N GLU A 118 35.32 -9.80 21.27
CA GLU A 118 35.70 -8.39 21.03
C GLU A 118 34.61 -7.61 20.27
N VAL A 119 33.64 -8.32 19.67
CA VAL A 119 32.54 -7.73 18.90
C VAL A 119 31.35 -7.50 19.81
N LYS A 120 30.93 -6.24 19.94
CA LYS A 120 29.74 -5.80 20.69
C LYS A 120 28.50 -5.65 19.80
N GLY A 121 28.69 -5.41 18.50
CA GLY A 121 27.62 -5.30 17.53
C GLY A 121 28.14 -5.50 16.10
N ILE A 122 27.23 -5.70 15.16
CA ILE A 122 27.55 -6.06 13.77
C ILE A 122 26.86 -5.10 12.82
N LEU A 123 27.62 -4.48 11.92
CA LEU A 123 27.09 -3.65 10.85
C LEU A 123 27.24 -4.39 9.52
N LEU A 124 26.11 -4.70 8.88
CA LEU A 124 26.09 -5.10 7.48
C LEU A 124 26.22 -3.83 6.63
N ASP A 125 27.36 -3.66 5.98
CA ASP A 125 27.60 -2.57 5.02
C ASP A 125 27.15 -3.05 3.65
N ILE A 126 25.95 -2.62 3.24
CA ILE A 126 25.23 -3.13 2.08
C ILE A 126 25.37 -2.16 0.91
N ASP A 127 25.91 -2.68 -0.18
CA ASP A 127 25.88 -2.09 -1.50
C ASP A 127 25.59 -3.19 -2.54
N SER A 128 24.32 -3.53 -2.68
CA SER A 128 23.89 -4.65 -3.51
C SER A 128 22.52 -4.39 -4.16
N PRO A 129 22.39 -4.70 -5.47
CA PRO A 129 21.10 -4.70 -6.15
C PRO A 129 20.25 -5.95 -5.84
N GLY A 130 20.76 -6.87 -5.03
CA GLY A 130 20.15 -8.18 -4.77
C GLY A 130 20.78 -9.30 -5.61
N GLY A 131 20.00 -10.31 -5.97
CA GLY A 131 20.51 -11.47 -6.71
C GLY A 131 19.59 -12.69 -6.64
N GLN A 132 20.17 -13.87 -6.46
CA GLN A 132 19.44 -15.13 -6.50
C GLN A 132 18.47 -15.29 -5.33
N ALA A 133 17.23 -15.72 -5.58
CA ALA A 133 16.29 -16.06 -4.51
C ALA A 133 16.74 -17.28 -3.67
N ALA A 134 17.47 -18.22 -4.31
CA ALA A 134 17.97 -19.42 -3.65
C ALA A 134 18.94 -19.07 -2.50
N GLY A 135 18.61 -19.49 -1.28
CA GLY A 135 19.38 -19.23 -0.07
C GLY A 135 19.21 -17.83 0.53
N ALA A 136 18.56 -16.89 -0.17
CA ALA A 136 18.36 -15.53 0.33
C ALA A 136 17.49 -15.52 1.61
N PHE A 137 16.39 -16.26 1.57
CA PHE A 137 15.44 -16.39 2.67
C PHE A 137 16.06 -17.07 3.90
N ASP A 138 16.82 -18.13 3.70
CA ASP A 138 17.52 -18.84 4.78
C ASP A 138 18.59 -17.95 5.43
N CYS A 139 19.32 -17.18 4.62
CA CYS A 139 20.30 -16.20 5.09
C CYS A 139 19.62 -15.10 5.93
N ALA A 140 18.50 -14.55 5.44
CA ALA A 140 17.73 -13.55 6.16
C ALA A 140 17.17 -14.08 7.48
N ASP A 141 16.64 -15.31 7.49
CA ASP A 141 16.19 -15.98 8.73
C ASP A 141 17.35 -16.15 9.71
N MET A 142 18.57 -16.44 9.23
CA MET A 142 19.76 -16.56 10.08
C MET A 142 20.16 -15.20 10.68
N ILE A 143 20.18 -14.13 9.88
CA ILE A 143 20.41 -12.76 10.36
C ILE A 143 19.38 -12.41 11.44
N TYR A 144 18.11 -12.66 11.16
CA TYR A 144 17.01 -12.38 12.07
C TYR A 144 17.16 -13.11 13.41
N ARG A 145 17.57 -14.38 13.40
CA ARG A 145 17.84 -15.14 14.64
C ARG A 145 19.07 -14.65 15.39
N MET A 146 20.13 -14.29 14.67
CA MET A 146 21.42 -13.91 15.27
C MET A 146 21.41 -12.50 15.88
N ARG A 147 20.53 -11.61 15.39
CA ARG A 147 20.39 -10.27 15.95
C ARG A 147 19.94 -10.25 17.42
N GLU A 148 19.33 -11.34 17.89
CA GLU A 148 18.94 -11.54 19.29
C GLU A 148 20.14 -11.82 20.20
N GLN A 149 21.27 -12.28 19.65
CA GLN A 149 22.50 -12.54 20.42
C GLN A 149 23.38 -11.29 20.51
N LYS A 150 23.53 -10.58 19.39
CA LYS A 150 24.21 -9.29 19.32
C LYS A 150 23.48 -8.37 18.34
N PRO A 151 23.38 -7.06 18.60
CA PRO A 151 22.74 -6.13 17.67
C PRO A 151 23.36 -6.24 16.27
N VAL A 152 22.51 -6.48 15.27
CA VAL A 152 22.90 -6.50 13.85
C VAL A 152 22.18 -5.34 13.16
N TRP A 153 22.93 -4.34 12.72
CA TRP A 153 22.42 -3.21 11.96
C TRP A 153 22.73 -3.39 10.48
N ALA A 154 21.91 -2.79 9.62
CA ALA A 154 22.22 -2.63 8.20
C ALA A 154 22.48 -1.16 7.91
N LEU A 155 23.49 -0.88 7.10
CA LEU A 155 23.68 0.38 6.41
C LEU A 155 23.49 0.11 4.92
N ALA A 156 22.47 0.72 4.31
CA ALA A 156 22.40 0.83 2.86
C ALA A 156 23.28 2.00 2.44
N ASN A 157 24.52 1.69 2.07
CA ASN A 157 25.53 2.69 1.74
C ASN A 157 25.19 3.35 0.40
N GLU A 158 24.95 2.53 -0.62
CA GLU A 158 24.43 2.96 -1.92
C GLU A 158 23.14 2.23 -2.29
N THR A 159 23.13 0.90 -2.31
CA THR A 159 21.94 0.14 -2.73
C THR A 159 21.67 -1.02 -1.77
N ALA A 160 20.42 -1.20 -1.36
CA ALA A 160 19.93 -2.37 -0.65
C ALA A 160 18.58 -2.79 -1.25
N CYS A 161 18.61 -3.32 -2.47
CA CYS A 161 17.43 -3.67 -3.25
C CYS A 161 17.25 -5.19 -3.37
N SER A 162 16.00 -5.63 -3.59
CA SER A 162 15.65 -7.03 -3.82
C SER A 162 16.20 -7.93 -2.71
N ALA A 163 16.91 -9.02 -3.02
CA ALA A 163 17.44 -9.91 -1.99
C ALA A 163 18.32 -9.19 -0.94
N ALA A 164 18.96 -8.06 -1.26
CA ALA A 164 19.69 -7.26 -0.27
C ALA A 164 18.74 -6.54 0.71
N MET A 165 17.59 -6.05 0.24
CA MET A 165 16.51 -5.53 1.10
C MET A 165 16.00 -6.61 2.05
N LEU A 166 15.90 -7.86 1.59
CA LEU A 166 15.50 -8.99 2.45
C LEU A 166 16.48 -9.19 3.62
N LEU A 167 17.78 -9.11 3.36
CA LEU A 167 18.81 -9.20 4.40
C LEU A 167 18.78 -7.97 5.32
N ALA A 168 18.64 -6.76 4.75
CA ALA A 168 18.55 -5.53 5.52
C ALA A 168 17.32 -5.51 6.45
N ALA A 169 16.17 -5.95 5.95
CA ALA A 169 14.93 -6.08 6.72
C ALA A 169 15.14 -6.93 7.97
N ALA A 170 15.91 -8.02 7.87
CA ALA A 170 16.19 -8.93 8.98
C ALA A 170 17.02 -8.30 10.10
N CYS A 171 17.77 -7.21 9.85
CA CYS A 171 18.55 -6.49 10.87
C CYS A 171 17.64 -5.76 11.89
N SER A 172 18.16 -5.53 13.09
CA SER A 172 17.43 -4.86 14.18
C SER A 172 17.30 -3.35 13.98
N HIS A 173 18.16 -2.75 13.15
CA HIS A 173 18.11 -1.33 12.78
C HIS A 173 18.66 -1.16 11.36
N ARG A 174 18.05 -0.29 10.57
CA ARG A 174 18.33 -0.07 9.15
C ARG A 174 18.60 1.41 8.91
N LEU A 175 19.83 1.72 8.59
CA LEU A 175 20.29 3.06 8.25
C LEU A 175 20.41 3.21 6.74
N VAL A 176 20.13 4.41 6.26
CA VAL A 176 20.22 4.78 4.84
C VAL A 176 21.06 6.05 4.69
N THR A 177 21.79 6.15 3.59
CA THR A 177 22.44 7.42 3.20
C THR A 177 21.48 8.27 2.37
N GLN A 178 21.80 9.56 2.20
CA GLN A 178 20.95 10.54 1.52
C GLN A 178 20.55 10.13 0.09
N THR A 179 21.44 9.44 -0.62
CA THR A 179 21.24 8.99 -2.01
C THR A 179 21.08 7.48 -2.13
N SER A 180 20.96 6.78 -1.00
CA SER A 180 20.79 5.33 -1.03
C SER A 180 19.45 4.94 -1.64
N ARG A 181 19.41 3.72 -2.16
CA ARG A 181 18.23 3.12 -2.78
C ARG A 181 17.87 1.83 -2.06
N MET A 182 16.59 1.66 -1.75
CA MET A 182 16.10 0.50 -1.02
C MET A 182 14.69 0.12 -1.49
N GLY A 183 14.33 -1.15 -1.36
CA GLY A 183 13.05 -1.68 -1.84
C GLY A 183 13.28 -2.78 -2.87
N SER A 184 12.55 -2.72 -3.99
CA SER A 184 12.52 -3.80 -5.00
C SER A 184 12.10 -5.14 -4.39
N ILE A 185 11.07 -5.10 -3.54
CA ILE A 185 10.55 -6.29 -2.82
C ILE A 185 9.70 -7.10 -3.80
N GLY A 186 10.37 -7.95 -4.57
CA GLY A 186 9.76 -8.77 -5.59
C GLY A 186 10.74 -9.80 -6.14
N VAL A 187 10.22 -10.64 -7.02
CA VAL A 187 10.96 -11.67 -7.73
C VAL A 187 10.67 -11.56 -9.22
N VAL A 188 11.62 -11.97 -10.05
CA VAL A 188 11.47 -11.97 -11.49
C VAL A 188 12.14 -13.19 -12.10
N MET A 189 11.52 -13.72 -13.15
CA MET A 189 12.11 -14.72 -14.03
C MET A 189 12.09 -14.17 -15.46
N ALA A 190 13.25 -14.16 -16.11
CA ALA A 190 13.35 -13.79 -17.52
C ALA A 190 13.35 -15.06 -18.39
N HIS A 191 12.44 -15.12 -19.35
CA HIS A 191 12.42 -16.13 -20.40
C HIS A 191 12.66 -15.47 -21.76
N THR A 192 13.48 -16.08 -22.61
CA THR A 192 13.78 -15.60 -23.96
C THR A 192 13.44 -16.67 -24.99
N SER A 193 12.62 -16.33 -25.98
CA SER A 193 12.31 -17.22 -27.10
C SER A 193 13.09 -16.82 -28.35
N TYR A 194 13.78 -17.78 -28.94
CA TYR A 194 14.47 -17.68 -30.23
C TYR A 194 13.66 -18.29 -31.38
N ALA A 195 12.40 -18.68 -31.15
CA ALA A 195 11.59 -19.42 -32.12
C ALA A 195 11.50 -18.70 -33.48
N GLU A 196 11.28 -17.38 -33.47
CA GLU A 196 11.19 -16.59 -34.70
C GLU A 196 12.54 -16.47 -35.42
N LYS A 197 13.63 -16.31 -34.67
CA LYS A 197 14.98 -16.26 -35.21
C LYS A 197 15.34 -17.60 -35.87
N LEU A 198 15.10 -18.72 -35.19
CA LEU A 198 15.36 -20.06 -35.71
C LEU A 198 14.53 -20.34 -36.97
N LYS A 199 13.26 -19.90 -36.99
CA LYS A 199 12.40 -19.99 -38.18
C LYS A 199 12.96 -19.19 -39.36
N GLN A 200 13.49 -17.99 -39.13
CA GLN A 200 14.13 -17.17 -40.18
C GLN A 200 15.41 -17.82 -40.72
N GLU A 201 16.15 -18.50 -39.86
CA GLU A 201 17.36 -19.25 -40.22
C GLU A 201 17.05 -20.61 -40.87
N GLY A 202 15.77 -21.01 -40.95
CA GLY A 202 15.35 -22.28 -41.52
C GLY A 202 15.67 -23.49 -40.63
N ILE A 203 15.88 -23.28 -39.33
CA ILE A 203 16.21 -24.31 -38.35
C ILE A 203 14.93 -24.77 -37.66
N ASP A 204 14.58 -26.05 -37.82
CA ASP A 204 13.48 -26.69 -37.10
C ASP A 204 14.02 -27.62 -36.00
N ILE A 205 13.60 -27.37 -34.76
CA ILE A 205 14.04 -28.13 -33.58
C ILE A 205 12.86 -28.95 -33.05
N THR A 206 12.92 -30.27 -33.28
CA THR A 206 12.01 -31.23 -32.66
C THR A 206 12.56 -31.68 -31.31
N ILE A 207 11.82 -31.42 -30.23
CA ILE A 207 12.21 -31.83 -28.87
C ILE A 207 11.49 -33.15 -28.53
N ILE A 208 12.26 -34.18 -28.18
CA ILE A 208 11.75 -35.47 -27.71
C ILE A 208 12.00 -35.55 -26.20
N TYR A 209 10.94 -35.70 -25.41
CA TYR A 209 11.02 -35.64 -23.94
C TYR A 209 9.96 -36.52 -23.28
N SER A 210 10.21 -36.89 -22.02
CA SER A 210 9.26 -37.60 -21.17
C SER A 210 8.63 -36.64 -20.16
N GLY A 211 7.29 -36.66 -20.05
CA GLY A 211 6.50 -35.79 -19.17
C GLY A 211 6.17 -34.42 -19.77
N ALA A 212 4.93 -33.96 -19.61
CA ALA A 212 4.40 -32.77 -20.31
C ALA A 212 5.18 -31.48 -20.02
N HIS A 213 5.71 -31.32 -18.82
CA HIS A 213 6.40 -30.11 -18.36
C HIS A 213 7.93 -30.15 -18.57
N LYS A 214 8.46 -31.22 -19.17
CA LYS A 214 9.93 -31.43 -19.24
C LYS A 214 10.63 -30.45 -20.16
N ALA A 215 9.90 -29.89 -21.13
CA ALA A 215 10.39 -28.90 -22.08
C ALA A 215 9.84 -27.48 -21.79
N ASP A 216 9.17 -27.26 -20.66
CA ASP A 216 8.74 -25.93 -20.25
C ASP A 216 9.94 -24.98 -20.18
N LEU A 217 9.72 -23.72 -20.55
CA LEU A 217 10.75 -22.67 -20.68
C LEU A 217 11.87 -22.96 -21.71
N THR A 218 11.66 -23.90 -22.64
CA THR A 218 12.62 -24.09 -23.74
C THR A 218 12.69 -22.83 -24.62
N PRO A 219 13.89 -22.28 -24.88
CA PRO A 219 14.04 -21.05 -25.64
C PRO A 219 13.81 -21.26 -27.15
N SER A 220 13.79 -22.51 -27.64
CA SER A 220 13.62 -22.81 -29.06
C SER A 220 12.17 -22.66 -29.57
N GLN A 221 11.19 -22.57 -28.66
CA GLN A 221 9.77 -22.47 -28.99
C GLN A 221 9.17 -21.22 -28.34
N LYS A 222 7.99 -20.80 -28.80
CA LYS A 222 7.22 -19.75 -28.13
C LYS A 222 6.72 -20.30 -26.79
N LEU A 223 6.80 -19.49 -25.73
CA LEU A 223 6.30 -19.89 -24.41
C LEU A 223 4.78 -20.13 -24.50
N PRO A 224 4.28 -21.33 -24.15
CA PRO A 224 2.84 -21.58 -24.11
C PRO A 224 2.17 -20.76 -23.00
N GLU A 225 0.94 -20.29 -23.25
CA GLU A 225 0.20 -19.46 -22.28
C GLU A 225 -0.05 -20.18 -20.95
N SER A 226 -0.31 -21.49 -20.98
CA SER A 226 -0.49 -22.29 -19.75
C SER A 226 0.79 -22.36 -18.91
N VAL A 227 1.96 -22.44 -19.55
CA VAL A 227 3.26 -22.44 -18.87
C VAL A 227 3.54 -21.04 -18.33
N HIS A 228 3.26 -20.00 -19.11
CA HIS A 228 3.38 -18.62 -18.63
C HIS A 228 2.53 -18.38 -17.37
N ALA A 229 1.26 -18.80 -17.38
CA ALA A 229 0.36 -18.66 -16.23
C ALA A 229 0.84 -19.45 -14.98
N ASP A 230 1.32 -20.68 -15.15
CA ASP A 230 1.90 -21.48 -14.04
C ASP A 230 3.12 -20.79 -13.42
N TYR A 231 4.05 -20.28 -14.24
CA TYR A 231 5.22 -19.58 -13.72
C TYR A 231 4.87 -18.19 -13.15
N GLN A 232 3.88 -17.49 -13.69
CA GLN A 232 3.38 -16.23 -13.11
C GLN A 232 2.82 -16.47 -11.71
N GLN A 233 1.99 -17.50 -11.52
CA GLN A 233 1.48 -17.87 -10.20
C GLN A 233 2.63 -18.13 -9.22
N ARG A 234 3.68 -18.84 -9.63
CA ARG A 234 4.87 -19.08 -8.80
C ARG A 234 5.62 -17.79 -8.44
N MET A 235 5.68 -16.81 -9.34
CA MET A 235 6.27 -15.50 -9.05
C MET A 235 5.42 -14.72 -8.03
N ASP A 236 4.10 -14.77 -8.16
CA ASP A 236 3.18 -14.12 -7.23
C ASP A 236 3.27 -14.73 -5.82
N GLU A 237 3.31 -16.06 -5.72
CA GLU A 237 3.52 -16.80 -4.47
C GLU A 237 4.87 -16.46 -3.82
N ALA A 238 5.95 -16.40 -4.62
CA ALA A 238 7.26 -16.03 -4.13
C ALA A 238 7.36 -14.55 -3.72
N ARG A 239 6.69 -13.62 -4.42
CA ARG A 239 6.58 -12.22 -4.00
C ARG A 239 5.81 -12.09 -2.69
N LYS A 240 4.71 -12.84 -2.52
CA LYS A 240 3.96 -12.88 -1.25
C LYS A 240 4.84 -13.36 -0.10
N MET A 241 5.57 -14.46 -0.28
CA MET A 241 6.53 -14.95 0.72
C MET A 241 7.57 -13.87 1.09
N PHE A 242 8.09 -13.14 0.10
CA PHE A 242 9.02 -12.04 0.33
C PHE A 242 8.37 -10.93 1.16
N ALA A 243 7.18 -10.48 0.78
CA ALA A 243 6.46 -9.45 1.52
C ALA A 243 6.17 -9.87 2.98
N GLU A 244 5.78 -11.12 3.21
CA GLU A 244 5.56 -11.68 4.55
C GLU A 244 6.83 -11.67 5.42
N LYS A 245 7.99 -11.99 4.83
CA LYS A 245 9.27 -11.94 5.54
C LYS A 245 9.65 -10.51 5.89
N VAL A 246 9.57 -9.58 4.95
CA VAL A 246 9.88 -8.16 5.21
C VAL A 246 8.95 -7.62 6.28
N ALA A 247 7.64 -7.82 6.15
CA ALA A 247 6.62 -7.43 7.13
C ALA A 247 6.95 -7.95 8.54
N ARG A 248 7.27 -9.25 8.64
CA ARG A 248 7.68 -9.87 9.90
C ARG A 248 8.91 -9.18 10.52
N TYR A 249 9.88 -8.79 9.71
CA TYR A 249 11.15 -8.29 10.23
C TYR A 249 11.12 -6.80 10.57
N THR A 250 10.35 -6.01 9.81
CA THR A 250 10.24 -4.55 9.97
C THR A 250 9.05 -4.12 10.82
N GLY A 251 8.06 -4.99 11.03
CA GLY A 251 6.81 -4.67 11.72
C GLY A 251 5.75 -4.01 10.83
N LEU A 252 6.02 -3.85 9.54
CA LEU A 252 5.02 -3.40 8.56
C LEU A 252 3.94 -4.46 8.35
N SER A 253 2.75 -4.06 7.89
CA SER A 253 1.75 -5.02 7.41
C SER A 253 2.16 -5.60 6.06
N VAL A 254 1.75 -6.84 5.77
CA VAL A 254 1.99 -7.46 4.47
C VAL A 254 1.37 -6.63 3.35
N ASP A 255 0.18 -6.07 3.57
CA ASP A 255 -0.51 -5.22 2.59
C ASP A 255 0.29 -3.94 2.28
N ALA A 256 0.89 -3.30 3.29
CA ALA A 256 1.73 -2.13 3.09
C ALA A 256 2.98 -2.46 2.26
N VAL A 257 3.60 -3.63 2.51
CA VAL A 257 4.75 -4.10 1.72
C VAL A 257 4.32 -4.44 0.30
N MET A 258 3.18 -5.13 0.13
CA MET A 258 2.66 -5.49 -1.19
C MET A 258 2.32 -4.25 -2.02
N ALA A 259 1.71 -3.22 -1.40
CA ALA A 259 1.35 -1.96 -2.04
C ALA A 259 2.54 -1.19 -2.64
N THR A 260 3.78 -1.56 -2.29
CA THR A 260 4.98 -0.98 -2.92
C THR A 260 5.12 -1.34 -4.39
N GLU A 261 4.41 -2.37 -4.90
CA GLU A 261 4.54 -2.85 -6.27
C GLU A 261 6.00 -3.12 -6.71
N ALA A 262 6.80 -3.62 -5.75
CA ALA A 262 8.24 -3.85 -5.92
C ALA A 262 9.01 -2.61 -6.40
N ALA A 263 8.52 -1.40 -6.09
CA ALA A 263 9.21 -0.16 -6.40
C ALA A 263 10.50 0.01 -5.59
N VAL A 264 11.38 0.83 -6.12
CA VAL A 264 12.59 1.32 -5.43
C VAL A 264 12.30 2.72 -4.90
N TYR A 265 12.77 2.98 -3.69
CA TYR A 265 12.68 4.28 -3.03
C TYR A 265 14.08 4.80 -2.72
N ASP A 266 14.22 6.13 -2.74
CA ASP A 266 15.50 6.80 -2.56
C ASP A 266 15.49 7.71 -1.32
N GLY A 267 16.61 7.74 -0.59
CA GLY A 267 16.85 8.65 0.53
C GLY A 267 15.71 8.67 1.55
N GLN A 268 15.12 9.85 1.79
CA GLN A 268 14.09 10.05 2.81
C GLN A 268 12.80 9.26 2.53
N ALA A 269 12.49 8.95 1.26
CA ALA A 269 11.30 8.19 0.91
C ALA A 269 11.34 6.77 1.51
N ILE A 270 12.54 6.19 1.66
CA ILE A 270 12.73 4.86 2.27
C ILE A 270 12.28 4.85 3.73
N ILE A 271 12.53 5.94 4.47
CA ILE A 271 12.11 6.06 5.87
C ILE A 271 10.59 6.28 5.93
N THR A 272 10.03 7.08 5.02
CA THR A 272 8.58 7.31 4.94
C THR A 272 7.81 6.02 4.66
N THR A 273 8.37 5.06 3.90
CA THR A 273 7.76 3.74 3.70
C THR A 273 7.92 2.80 4.90
N GLY A 274 8.74 3.16 5.89
CA GLY A 274 9.08 2.33 7.05
C GLY A 274 10.08 1.21 6.74
N LEU A 275 10.70 1.21 5.55
CA LEU A 275 11.71 0.23 5.18
C LEU A 275 13.06 0.51 5.88
N ALA A 276 13.33 1.76 6.25
CA ALA A 276 14.51 2.15 7.04
C ALA A 276 14.11 2.96 8.29
N ASP A 277 14.96 2.93 9.31
CA ASP A 277 14.71 3.54 10.61
C ASP A 277 15.33 4.94 10.74
N GLY A 278 16.40 5.24 9.98
CA GLY A 278 17.08 6.54 10.08
C GLY A 278 18.06 6.82 8.96
N MET A 279 18.37 8.11 8.79
CA MET A 279 19.35 8.59 7.82
C MET A 279 20.67 8.89 8.50
N VAL A 280 21.79 8.55 7.86
CA VAL A 280 23.13 8.79 8.38
C VAL A 280 24.13 9.08 7.26
N ASN A 281 25.20 9.81 7.57
CA ASN A 281 26.38 9.80 6.72
C ASN A 281 27.11 8.45 6.89
N ALA A 282 27.54 7.80 5.81
CA ALA A 282 28.22 6.52 5.88
C ALA A 282 29.45 6.53 6.82
N ALA A 283 30.18 7.65 6.86
CA ALA A 283 31.36 7.81 7.73
C ALA A 283 31.01 7.78 9.22
N ASP A 284 29.79 8.18 9.58
CA ASP A 284 29.34 8.29 10.97
C ASP A 284 28.62 7.02 11.46
N ALA A 285 28.20 6.12 10.56
CA ALA A 285 27.34 4.98 10.87
C ALA A 285 27.90 4.06 11.98
N ILE A 286 29.20 3.78 11.95
CA ILE A 286 29.88 2.99 13.00
C ILE A 286 29.87 3.73 14.33
N GLY A 287 30.13 5.04 14.32
CA GLY A 287 30.07 5.89 15.50
C GLY A 287 28.68 5.90 16.12
N VAL A 288 27.65 6.15 15.31
CA VAL A 288 26.24 6.12 15.72
C VAL A 288 25.86 4.77 16.33
N MET A 289 26.26 3.66 15.70
CA MET A 289 26.00 2.32 16.22
C MET A 289 26.73 2.06 17.55
N ALA A 290 28.02 2.40 17.62
CA ALA A 290 28.81 2.24 18.83
C ALA A 290 28.26 3.09 19.98
N GLU A 291 27.88 4.34 19.71
CA GLU A 291 27.21 5.22 20.67
C GLU A 291 25.87 4.65 21.09
N ALA A 292 25.02 4.16 20.18
CA ALA A 292 23.74 3.54 20.53
C ALA A 292 23.92 2.33 21.45
N ILE A 293 24.92 1.48 21.20
CA ILE A 293 25.25 0.32 22.03
C ILE A 293 25.82 0.75 23.40
N ASN A 294 26.60 1.83 23.45
CA ASN A 294 27.24 2.31 24.68
C ASN A 294 26.32 3.20 25.53
N SER A 295 25.40 3.95 24.92
CA SER A 295 24.62 5.02 25.56
C SER A 295 23.33 4.53 26.21
N ASN A 296 22.81 3.34 25.89
CA ASN A 296 21.68 2.77 26.63
C ASN A 296 21.43 1.29 26.36
N LYS A 297 21.18 0.58 27.47
CA LYS A 297 20.26 -0.56 27.62
C LYS A 297 20.69 -1.86 26.92
N THR A 298 21.00 -2.86 27.75
CA THR A 298 20.81 -4.28 27.41
C THR A 298 19.60 -4.41 26.48
N GLY A 299 19.85 -4.85 25.25
CA GLY A 299 18.81 -5.14 24.27
C GLY A 299 17.69 -5.90 24.94
N GLY A 300 16.46 -5.48 24.64
CA GLY A 300 15.28 -5.82 25.43
C GLY A 300 15.19 -7.30 25.76
N THR A 301 15.17 -7.61 27.06
CA THR A 301 14.02 -8.38 27.51
C THR A 301 12.79 -7.61 27.04
N MET A 302 11.96 -8.26 26.21
CA MET A 302 10.55 -7.91 26.17
C MET A 302 10.11 -7.63 27.62
N PRO A 303 9.45 -6.51 27.93
CA PRO A 303 8.55 -6.55 29.06
C PRO A 303 7.63 -7.74 28.76
N GLU A 304 7.71 -8.81 29.54
CA GLU A 304 6.48 -9.57 29.77
C GLU A 304 5.53 -8.51 30.33
N LEU A 305 4.65 -7.97 29.47
CA LEU A 305 3.45 -7.32 29.94
C LEU A 305 2.79 -8.41 30.78
N SER A 306 2.90 -8.28 32.09
CA SER A 306 2.19 -9.18 32.98
C SER A 306 0.71 -9.12 32.57
N ALA A 307 -0.05 -10.19 32.79
CA ALA A 307 -1.50 -10.13 32.53
C ALA A 307 -2.16 -8.91 33.23
N ALA A 308 -1.56 -8.42 34.32
CA ALA A 308 -1.98 -7.19 35.00
C ALA A 308 -1.68 -5.91 34.19
N ASP A 309 -0.54 -5.82 33.50
CA ASP A 309 -0.18 -4.66 32.67
C ASP A 309 -1.00 -4.62 31.38
N ALA A 310 -1.26 -5.79 30.77
CA ALA A 310 -2.14 -5.90 29.60
C ALA A 310 -3.60 -5.52 29.94
N VAL A 311 -4.10 -5.94 31.11
CA VAL A 311 -5.43 -5.53 31.61
C VAL A 311 -5.47 -4.04 31.93
N THR A 312 -4.40 -3.48 32.50
CA THR A 312 -4.32 -2.04 32.80
C THR A 312 -4.32 -1.22 31.51
N GLN A 313 -3.55 -1.64 30.51
CA GLN A 313 -3.49 -0.99 29.20
C GLN A 313 -4.82 -1.08 28.44
N GLU A 314 -5.50 -2.22 28.52
CA GLU A 314 -6.81 -2.42 27.90
C GLU A 314 -7.90 -1.59 28.59
N ASN A 315 -7.91 -1.54 29.93
CA ASN A 315 -8.84 -0.68 30.67
C ASN A 315 -8.59 0.80 30.37
N GLN A 316 -7.33 1.19 30.20
CA GLN A 316 -6.97 2.56 29.84
C GLN A 316 -7.46 2.92 28.43
N ARG A 317 -7.30 2.02 27.45
CA ARG A 317 -7.87 2.16 26.09
C ARG A 317 -9.38 2.36 26.13
N VAL A 318 -10.10 1.51 26.87
CA VAL A 318 -11.56 1.57 27.03
C VAL A 318 -11.99 2.91 27.62
N MET A 319 -11.32 3.38 28.68
CA MET A 319 -11.63 4.65 29.31
C MET A 319 -11.33 5.85 28.39
N GLU A 320 -10.25 5.81 27.62
CA GLU A 320 -9.90 6.87 26.67
C GLU A 320 -10.92 7.00 25.53
N ILE A 321 -11.55 5.90 25.11
CA ILE A 321 -12.64 5.90 24.12
C ILE A 321 -13.93 6.47 24.72
N LEU A 322 -14.26 6.09 25.96
CA LEU A 322 -15.51 6.53 26.61
C LEU A 322 -15.49 8.00 27.02
N VAL A 323 -14.32 8.55 27.36
CA VAL A 323 -14.17 9.92 27.90
C VAL A 323 -13.73 10.92 26.83
N CYS A 324 -13.53 10.48 25.57
CA CYS A 324 -13.12 11.41 24.53
C CYS A 324 -14.19 12.47 24.23
N PRO A 325 -13.80 13.70 23.83
CA PRO A 325 -14.75 14.77 23.51
C PRO A 325 -15.78 14.36 22.45
N GLU A 326 -15.38 13.55 21.48
CA GLU A 326 -16.19 13.04 20.37
C GLU A 326 -17.26 12.04 20.84
N ALA A 327 -17.13 11.47 22.05
CA ALA A 327 -18.11 10.55 22.62
C ALA A 327 -19.36 11.26 23.17
N ARG A 328 -19.31 12.58 23.39
CA ARG A 328 -20.45 13.35 23.91
C ARG A 328 -21.58 13.39 22.89
N GLY A 329 -22.75 12.89 23.25
CA GLY A 329 -23.90 12.74 22.34
C GLY A 329 -23.89 11.45 21.50
N HIS A 330 -22.86 10.60 21.69
CA HIS A 330 -22.70 9.30 21.04
C HIS A 330 -22.35 8.20 22.05
N GLU A 331 -22.88 8.29 23.27
CA GLU A 331 -22.48 7.44 24.40
C GLU A 331 -22.68 5.95 24.11
N ALA A 332 -23.79 5.58 23.47
CA ALA A 332 -24.08 4.20 23.09
C ALA A 332 -23.10 3.66 22.02
N LEU A 333 -22.69 4.51 21.07
CA LEU A 333 -21.73 4.15 20.04
C LEU A 333 -20.31 4.04 20.62
N ALA A 334 -19.93 4.97 21.50
CA ALA A 334 -18.66 4.94 22.20
C ALA A 334 -18.52 3.67 23.06
N GLN A 335 -19.59 3.25 23.73
CA GLN A 335 -19.60 2.02 24.52
C GLN A 335 -19.47 0.76 23.66
N MET A 336 -20.09 0.74 22.48
CA MET A 336 -19.93 -0.35 21.51
C MET A 336 -18.50 -0.43 20.97
N LEU A 337 -17.90 0.71 20.59
CA LEU A 337 -16.54 0.78 20.07
C LEU A 337 -15.50 0.40 21.14
N ALA A 338 -15.71 0.82 22.39
CA ALA A 338 -14.84 0.45 23.51
C ALA A 338 -14.91 -1.05 23.83
N GLY A 339 -16.08 -1.68 23.64
CA GLY A 339 -16.28 -3.12 23.84
C GLY A 339 -15.67 -4.02 22.74
N GLN A 340 -15.19 -3.46 21.63
CA GLN A 340 -14.55 -4.23 20.56
C GLN A 340 -13.05 -4.46 20.86
N PRO A 341 -12.61 -5.74 20.94
CA PRO A 341 -11.19 -6.05 21.09
C PRO A 341 -10.38 -5.53 19.91
N GLY A 342 -9.27 -4.84 20.16
CA GLY A 342 -8.37 -4.33 19.12
C GLY A 342 -8.76 -3.00 18.45
N MET A 343 -9.89 -2.38 18.84
CA MET A 343 -10.27 -1.04 18.37
C MET A 343 -9.31 0.04 18.90
N SER A 344 -8.53 0.71 18.05
CA SER A 344 -7.65 1.78 18.56
C SER A 344 -8.45 3.02 18.98
N VAL A 345 -7.93 3.78 19.96
CA VAL A 345 -8.54 5.06 20.40
C VAL A 345 -8.69 6.03 19.22
N ALA A 346 -7.72 6.04 18.29
CA ALA A 346 -7.75 6.88 17.09
C ALA A 346 -8.87 6.49 16.13
N GLN A 347 -9.06 5.19 15.89
CA GLN A 347 -10.17 4.68 15.07
C GLN A 347 -11.51 5.00 15.70
N ALA A 348 -11.68 4.76 17.00
CA ALA A 348 -12.92 5.06 17.70
C ALA A 348 -13.27 6.55 17.64
N LYS A 349 -12.29 7.45 17.85
CA LYS A 349 -12.49 8.90 17.69
C LYS A 349 -12.91 9.29 16.28
N SER A 350 -12.29 8.69 15.26
CA SER A 350 -12.65 8.97 13.86
C SER A 350 -14.08 8.55 13.53
N ILE A 351 -14.53 7.42 14.08
CA ILE A 351 -15.89 6.90 13.88
C ILE A 351 -16.90 7.77 14.64
N LEU A 352 -16.58 8.17 15.86
CA LEU A 352 -17.40 9.06 16.68
C LEU A 352 -17.53 10.46 16.07
N ALA A 353 -16.45 11.01 15.53
CA ALA A 353 -16.46 12.31 14.85
C ALA A 353 -17.23 12.28 13.52
N ALA A 354 -17.31 11.12 12.86
CA ALA A 354 -18.08 10.92 11.63
C ALA A 354 -19.56 10.59 11.88
N ALA A 355 -19.94 10.29 13.12
CA ALA A 355 -21.33 10.04 13.48
C ALA A 355 -22.12 11.36 13.48
N ALA A 356 -23.23 11.40 12.75
CA ALA A 356 -24.14 12.55 12.80
C ALA A 356 -24.75 12.66 14.20
N PRO A 357 -24.88 13.87 14.79
CA PRO A 357 -25.36 14.06 16.16
C PRO A 357 -26.67 13.31 16.38
N ALA A 358 -26.76 12.60 17.50
CA ALA A 358 -28.01 11.94 17.87
C ALA A 358 -29.08 13.02 18.11
N ASP A 359 -30.04 13.11 17.19
CA ASP A 359 -31.25 13.91 17.36
C ASP A 359 -31.97 13.43 18.62
N THR A 360 -31.96 14.25 19.67
CA THR A 360 -32.66 13.99 20.94
C THR A 360 -34.18 14.20 20.84
N THR A 361 -34.70 14.46 19.64
CA THR A 361 -36.12 14.73 19.39
C THR A 361 -36.89 13.42 19.36
N SER A 362 -37.84 13.26 20.29
CA SER A 362 -38.62 12.03 20.40
C SER A 362 -39.42 11.78 19.11
N THR A 363 -39.68 10.51 18.78
CA THR A 363 -40.44 10.12 17.58
C THR A 363 -41.82 10.80 17.54
N ALA A 364 -42.41 11.06 18.70
CA ALA A 364 -43.68 11.78 18.85
C ALA A 364 -43.59 13.24 18.41
N ASP A 365 -42.52 13.95 18.83
CA ASP A 365 -42.30 15.35 18.43
C ASP A 365 -42.08 15.49 16.92
N ARG A 366 -41.41 14.49 16.32
CA ARG A 366 -41.19 14.44 14.87
C ARG A 366 -42.47 14.18 14.08
N ILE A 367 -43.41 13.42 14.63
CA ILE A 367 -44.73 13.19 14.01
C ILE A 367 -45.59 14.46 14.08
N LEU A 368 -45.51 15.20 15.19
CA LEU A 368 -46.25 16.45 15.36
C LEU A 368 -45.71 17.61 14.51
N ALA A 369 -44.43 17.57 14.16
CA ALA A 369 -43.77 18.58 13.32
C ALA A 369 -43.89 18.33 11.80
N LEU A 370 -44.63 17.30 11.38
CA LEU A 370 -44.88 17.01 9.96
C LEU A 370 -45.75 18.11 9.32
N GLU A 371 -45.41 18.54 8.09
CA GLU A 371 -46.23 19.51 7.34
C GLU A 371 -47.66 18.98 7.11
N GLU A 372 -47.78 17.66 6.95
CA GLU A 372 -49.05 16.95 6.74
C GLU A 372 -49.96 16.95 8.00
N ALA A 373 -49.41 17.28 9.17
CA ALA A 373 -50.19 17.47 10.41
C ALA A 373 -50.99 18.78 10.41
N GLY A 374 -50.66 19.74 9.53
CA GLY A 374 -51.42 20.97 9.34
C GLY A 374 -52.88 20.68 8.94
N GLY A 375 -53.83 21.10 9.77
CA GLY A 375 -55.26 20.81 9.58
C GLY A 375 -55.72 19.40 9.96
N ARG A 376 -54.83 18.58 10.55
CA ARG A 376 -55.09 17.20 11.05
C ARG A 376 -54.48 16.97 12.44
N GLU A 377 -54.42 18.03 13.22
CA GLU A 377 -53.66 18.12 14.48
C GLU A 377 -54.09 17.06 15.50
N THR A 378 -55.41 16.78 15.58
CA THR A 378 -55.97 15.75 16.46
C THR A 378 -55.56 14.32 16.05
N LEU A 379 -55.44 14.08 14.74
CA LEU A 379 -55.02 12.79 14.20
C LEU A 379 -53.51 12.59 14.39
N ALA A 380 -52.71 13.65 14.17
CA ALA A 380 -51.26 13.63 14.40
C ALA A 380 -50.91 13.36 15.88
N GLN A 381 -51.66 13.96 16.83
CA GLN A 381 -51.50 13.68 18.26
C GLN A 381 -51.84 12.23 18.63
N THR A 382 -52.85 11.65 17.99
CA THR A 382 -53.25 10.26 18.25
C THR A 382 -52.20 9.28 17.73
N LEU A 383 -51.64 9.54 16.54
CA LEU A 383 -50.57 8.72 15.96
C LEU A 383 -49.27 8.83 16.78
N ALA A 384 -48.94 10.02 17.28
CA ALA A 384 -47.77 10.22 18.14
C ALA A 384 -47.86 9.47 19.49
N ALA A 385 -49.07 9.14 19.95
CA ALA A 385 -49.31 8.41 21.20
C ALA A 385 -49.38 6.88 21.02
N MET A 386 -49.33 6.36 19.79
CA MET A 386 -49.37 4.91 19.53
C MET A 386 -47.98 4.28 19.70
N PRO A 387 -47.84 3.20 20.49
CA PRO A 387 -46.57 2.47 20.60
C PRO A 387 -46.20 1.84 19.24
N GLU A 388 -44.91 1.90 18.90
CA GLU A 388 -44.32 1.43 17.62
C GLU A 388 -44.70 2.22 16.35
N MET A 389 -45.39 3.37 16.47
CA MET A 389 -45.66 4.24 15.31
C MET A 389 -44.38 4.93 14.83
N THR A 390 -44.01 4.71 13.57
CA THR A 390 -42.87 5.39 12.93
C THR A 390 -43.30 6.68 12.23
N VAL A 391 -42.35 7.62 12.05
CA VAL A 391 -42.62 8.91 11.38
C VAL A 391 -43.15 8.71 9.95
N GLU A 392 -42.64 7.72 9.22
CA GLU A 392 -43.07 7.43 7.84
C GLU A 392 -44.47 6.82 7.78
N GLN A 393 -44.83 5.95 8.74
CA GLN A 393 -46.19 5.42 8.85
C GLN A 393 -47.18 6.53 9.20
N ALA A 394 -46.82 7.40 10.17
CA ALA A 394 -47.66 8.52 10.54
C ALA A 394 -47.83 9.52 9.38
N ARG A 395 -46.76 9.82 8.64
CA ARG A 395 -46.81 10.66 7.42
C ARG A 395 -47.78 10.08 6.39
N THR A 396 -47.68 8.78 6.13
CA THR A 396 -48.55 8.09 5.16
C THR A 396 -50.02 8.16 5.58
N ILE A 397 -50.31 7.96 6.87
CA ILE A 397 -51.68 8.02 7.40
C ILE A 397 -52.23 9.46 7.39
N LEU A 398 -51.40 10.45 7.73
CA LEU A 398 -51.77 11.87 7.70
C LEU A 398 -52.04 12.35 6.27
N ALA A 399 -51.18 11.96 5.32
CA ALA A 399 -51.33 12.28 3.90
C ALA A 399 -52.59 11.64 3.27
N ALA A 400 -52.95 10.43 3.71
CA ALA A 400 -54.13 9.71 3.22
C ALA A 400 -55.46 10.16 3.87
N SER A 401 -55.40 10.95 4.95
CA SER A 401 -56.61 11.38 5.68
C SER A 401 -57.19 12.67 5.10
N PRO A 402 -58.52 12.79 4.92
CA PRO A 402 -59.15 14.02 4.45
C PRO A 402 -59.09 15.14 5.52
N ILE A 403 -58.81 16.38 5.10
CA ILE A 403 -58.87 17.57 5.97
C ILE A 403 -60.33 17.84 6.32
N ALA A 404 -60.66 17.96 7.62
CA ALA A 404 -62.04 18.13 8.04
C ALA A 404 -62.50 19.60 7.91
N ALA A 405 -63.43 19.80 6.96
CA ALA A 405 -64.36 20.92 6.69
C ALA A 405 -63.80 22.22 6.06
N ALA A 406 -64.49 22.94 5.17
CA ALA A 406 -65.61 22.71 4.26
C ALA A 406 -65.78 24.01 3.42
N THR A 407 -65.76 23.93 2.09
CA THR A 407 -66.35 24.97 1.24
C THR A 407 -67.20 24.25 0.21
N SER A 408 -68.49 24.54 0.14
CA SER A 408 -69.37 23.88 -0.82
C SER A 408 -68.91 24.26 -2.24
N LEU A 409 -68.98 23.31 -3.18
CA LEU A 409 -68.59 23.53 -4.58
C LEU A 409 -69.31 24.75 -5.18
N TYR A 410 -70.54 25.01 -4.71
CA TYR A 410 -71.33 26.16 -5.10
C TYR A 410 -70.64 27.49 -4.77
N ASP A 411 -70.18 27.64 -3.54
CA ASP A 411 -69.49 28.85 -3.08
C ASP A 411 -68.14 29.02 -3.78
N ALA A 412 -67.46 27.91 -4.07
CA ALA A 412 -66.17 27.92 -4.76
C ALA A 412 -66.29 28.31 -6.24
N VAL A 413 -67.39 27.97 -6.92
CA VAL A 413 -67.66 28.38 -8.33
C VAL A 413 -68.16 29.82 -8.38
N MET A 414 -68.98 30.26 -7.42
CA MET A 414 -69.47 31.64 -7.34
C MET A 414 -68.37 32.67 -7.02
N ALA A 415 -67.32 32.25 -6.34
CA ALA A 415 -66.21 33.13 -5.96
C ALA A 415 -65.20 33.38 -7.10
N LEU A 416 -65.35 32.73 -8.26
CA LEU A 416 -64.46 32.92 -9.40
C LEU A 416 -64.65 34.30 -10.05
N ASP A 417 -63.56 34.95 -10.45
CA ASP A 417 -63.63 36.26 -11.10
C ASP A 417 -64.32 36.17 -12.47
N GLU A 418 -64.23 35.03 -13.15
CA GLU A 418 -64.87 34.71 -14.42
C GLU A 418 -66.39 34.51 -14.30
N ALA A 419 -66.92 34.36 -13.08
CA ALA A 419 -68.35 34.29 -12.83
C ALA A 419 -69.03 35.68 -12.85
N LYS A 420 -68.25 36.78 -12.69
CA LYS A 420 -68.76 38.15 -12.72
C LYS A 420 -69.20 38.55 -14.13
N GLY A 421 -70.47 38.89 -14.29
CA GLY A 421 -71.14 39.15 -15.58
C GLY A 421 -71.71 37.90 -16.27
N ARG A 422 -71.56 36.71 -15.68
CA ARG A 422 -72.00 35.40 -16.20
C ARG A 422 -72.66 34.54 -15.10
N GLU A 423 -73.29 35.19 -14.14
CA GLU A 423 -73.75 34.60 -12.88
C GLU A 423 -74.81 33.49 -13.11
N GLU A 424 -75.75 33.69 -14.05
CA GLU A 424 -76.75 32.67 -14.41
C GLU A 424 -76.14 31.37 -14.96
N LEU A 425 -75.00 31.48 -15.65
CA LEU A 425 -74.30 30.32 -16.20
C LEU A 425 -73.47 29.65 -15.10
N ALA A 426 -72.79 30.44 -14.26
CA ALA A 426 -72.04 29.95 -13.12
C ALA A 426 -72.94 29.19 -12.13
N GLU A 427 -74.18 29.67 -11.88
CA GLU A 427 -75.12 28.99 -10.97
C GLU A 427 -75.51 27.62 -11.51
N LYS A 428 -75.80 27.52 -12.80
CA LYS A 428 -76.17 26.24 -13.43
C LYS A 428 -75.01 25.24 -13.45
N LEU A 429 -73.78 25.71 -13.65
CA LEU A 429 -72.60 24.85 -13.59
C LEU A 429 -72.36 24.33 -12.17
N ALA A 430 -72.58 25.18 -11.16
CA ALA A 430 -72.37 24.85 -9.76
C ALA A 430 -73.30 23.74 -9.23
N VAL A 431 -74.50 23.56 -9.83
CA VAL A 431 -75.44 22.49 -9.45
C VAL A 431 -75.39 21.27 -10.38
N MET A 432 -74.49 21.26 -11.38
CA MET A 432 -74.38 20.14 -12.32
C MET A 432 -73.64 18.95 -11.67
N PRO A 433 -74.22 17.74 -11.68
CA PRO A 433 -73.60 16.57 -11.07
C PRO A 433 -72.25 16.24 -11.74
N GLY A 434 -71.18 16.14 -10.95
CA GLY A 434 -69.83 15.81 -11.43
C GLY A 434 -69.00 17.00 -11.93
N MET A 435 -69.51 18.23 -11.81
CA MET A 435 -68.75 19.44 -12.12
C MET A 435 -67.67 19.70 -11.06
N THR A 436 -66.49 20.12 -11.50
CA THR A 436 -65.41 20.61 -10.62
C THR A 436 -65.21 22.13 -10.78
N THR A 437 -64.58 22.78 -9.81
CA THR A 437 -64.35 24.25 -9.84
C THR A 437 -63.49 24.71 -11.00
N ASP A 438 -62.49 23.92 -11.40
CA ASP A 438 -61.61 24.27 -12.52
C ASP A 438 -62.32 24.09 -13.87
N GLN A 439 -63.13 23.03 -14.02
CA GLN A 439 -63.99 22.85 -15.20
C GLN A 439 -65.02 23.99 -15.33
N ALA A 440 -65.57 24.46 -14.22
CA ALA A 440 -66.48 25.60 -14.22
C ALA A 440 -65.75 26.90 -14.63
N ARG A 441 -64.50 27.12 -14.16
CA ARG A 441 -63.67 28.27 -14.54
C ARG A 441 -63.40 28.30 -16.05
N ASP A 442 -62.98 27.16 -16.62
CA ASP A 442 -62.63 27.07 -18.05
C ASP A 442 -63.87 27.26 -18.95
N LEU A 443 -65.03 26.71 -18.54
CA LEU A 443 -66.28 26.89 -19.27
C LEU A 443 -66.82 28.33 -19.18
N LEU A 444 -66.63 28.99 -18.03
CA LEU A 444 -66.99 30.40 -17.86
C LEU A 444 -66.05 31.32 -18.65
N ALA A 445 -64.76 30.98 -18.77
CA ALA A 445 -63.79 31.73 -19.55
C ALA A 445 -63.98 31.58 -21.07
N ALA A 446 -64.46 30.42 -21.53
CA ALA A 446 -64.67 30.12 -22.96
C ALA A 446 -66.04 30.55 -23.52
N ALA A 447 -66.98 30.97 -22.67
CA ALA A 447 -68.30 31.43 -23.11
C ALA A 447 -68.25 32.88 -23.64
N PRO A 448 -68.84 33.18 -24.81
CA PRO A 448 -68.91 34.55 -25.31
C PRO A 448 -69.89 35.40 -24.47
N ASP A 449 -69.51 36.65 -24.19
CA ASP A 449 -70.37 37.59 -23.47
C ASP A 449 -71.67 37.80 -24.23
N LYS A 450 -72.80 37.74 -23.51
CA LYS A 450 -74.09 38.07 -24.10
C LYS A 450 -74.12 39.56 -24.46
N SER A 451 -73.77 39.85 -25.71
CA SER A 451 -74.58 40.71 -26.58
C SER A 451 -74.88 39.96 -27.89
N GLY A 452 -76.09 39.38 -27.99
CA GLY A 452 -76.74 39.10 -29.28
C GLY A 452 -76.59 37.70 -29.90
N ASN A 453 -77.57 36.83 -29.60
CA ASN A 453 -78.24 35.86 -30.49
C ASN A 453 -77.59 35.43 -31.84
N ALA A 454 -77.02 34.22 -31.89
CA ALA A 454 -77.20 33.25 -32.99
C ALA A 454 -76.59 31.89 -32.59
N GLY A 455 -77.36 30.81 -32.73
CA GLY A 455 -77.05 29.49 -32.19
C GLY A 455 -75.74 28.85 -32.68
N LEU A 456 -75.03 28.19 -31.76
CA LEU A 456 -73.81 27.44 -32.05
C LEU A 456 -73.98 25.99 -31.64
N SER A 457 -73.84 25.11 -32.64
CA SER A 457 -73.96 23.65 -32.55
C SER A 457 -72.69 23.02 -31.96
N MET A 458 -72.88 21.89 -31.26
CA MET A 458 -71.87 21.07 -30.59
C MET A 458 -70.75 20.56 -31.52
N ASN A 459 -70.92 20.66 -32.84
CA ASN A 459 -69.92 20.24 -33.83
C ASN A 459 -68.73 21.20 -33.96
N ASN A 460 -68.90 22.51 -33.72
CA ASN A 460 -67.79 23.47 -33.91
C ASN A 460 -66.70 23.39 -32.82
N ALA A 461 -67.04 22.88 -31.63
CA ALA A 461 -66.09 22.75 -30.53
C ALA A 461 -65.24 21.47 -30.64
N PHE A 462 -65.81 20.39 -31.20
CA PHE A 462 -65.10 19.13 -31.40
C PHE A 462 -64.06 19.21 -32.54
N ASP A 463 -64.35 19.97 -33.60
CA ASP A 463 -63.41 20.17 -34.71
C ASP A 463 -62.17 20.99 -34.32
N ALA A 464 -62.31 21.96 -33.41
CA ALA A 464 -61.18 22.75 -32.89
C ALA A 464 -60.26 21.91 -31.96
N PHE A 465 -60.83 20.94 -31.26
CA PHE A 465 -60.10 20.02 -30.39
C PHE A 465 -59.20 19.05 -31.17
N MET A 466 -59.64 18.54 -32.33
CA MET A 466 -58.84 17.63 -33.16
C MET A 466 -57.67 18.31 -33.92
N GLN A 467 -57.75 19.62 -34.19
CA GLN A 467 -56.69 20.36 -34.89
C GLN A 467 -55.44 20.66 -34.05
N SER A 468 -55.54 20.65 -32.72
CA SER A 468 -54.42 21.02 -31.83
C SER A 468 -53.57 19.83 -31.37
N HIS A 469 -53.96 18.59 -31.69
CA HIS A 469 -53.40 17.37 -31.10
C HIS A 469 -52.94 16.29 -32.12
N SER A 470 -52.67 16.64 -33.38
CA SER A 470 -52.05 15.72 -34.37
C SER A 470 -50.56 16.03 -34.61
N PRO A 471 -49.65 15.02 -34.72
CA PRO A 471 -48.24 15.25 -35.06
C PRO A 471 -48.04 15.58 -36.55
N ASP A 472 -47.06 16.44 -36.85
CA ASP A 472 -46.68 16.86 -38.21
C ASP A 472 -46.21 15.68 -39.09
N PRO A 473 -46.53 15.68 -40.40
CA PRO A 473 -46.11 14.63 -41.33
C PRO A 473 -44.66 14.79 -41.81
N VAL A 474 -43.98 13.64 -41.97
CA VAL A 474 -42.64 13.52 -42.56
C VAL A 474 -42.65 13.98 -44.02
N SER A 475 -41.80 14.95 -44.38
CA SER A 475 -41.65 15.45 -45.75
C SER A 475 -40.27 15.10 -46.33
N GLY A 476 -40.27 14.70 -47.61
CA GLY A 476 -39.12 14.15 -48.33
C GLY A 476 -38.20 15.20 -48.98
N GLY A 477 -36.90 14.88 -48.90
CA GLY A 477 -35.71 15.33 -49.64
C GLY A 477 -35.74 16.53 -50.62
N LYS A 478 -34.71 17.38 -50.49
CA LYS A 478 -33.78 17.77 -51.60
C LYS A 478 -32.52 18.52 -51.09
N GLY A 479 -31.38 17.81 -51.13
CA GLY A 479 -29.99 18.20 -51.44
C GLY A 479 -29.34 19.50 -50.91
N HIS A 480 -28.18 19.37 -50.24
CA HIS A 480 -26.84 19.60 -50.86
C HIS A 480 -25.68 19.19 -49.91
N SER A 481 -24.86 18.25 -50.40
CA SER A 481 -23.44 17.91 -50.16
C SER A 481 -22.70 18.38 -48.89
N ASN A 482 -22.19 17.41 -48.09
CA ASN A 482 -20.75 17.09 -48.07
C ASN A 482 -20.40 15.86 -47.18
N ASP A 483 -19.88 14.82 -47.83
CA ASP A 483 -18.79 13.91 -47.45
C ASP A 483 -18.56 13.55 -45.98
N THR A 484 -19.37 12.65 -45.44
CA THR A 484 -18.95 11.85 -44.27
C THR A 484 -19.45 10.40 -44.26
N GLU A 485 -20.50 10.04 -44.99
CA GLU A 485 -21.06 8.68 -44.98
C GLU A 485 -20.52 7.74 -46.07
N THR A 486 -19.90 8.27 -47.14
CA THR A 486 -19.36 7.46 -48.25
C THR A 486 -18.02 6.79 -47.93
N THR A 487 -17.35 7.21 -46.85
CA THR A 487 -16.04 6.67 -46.44
C THR A 487 -16.16 5.49 -45.46
N LEU A 488 -17.36 5.24 -44.91
CA LEU A 488 -17.63 4.18 -43.93
C LEU A 488 -18.09 2.85 -44.54
N LEU A 489 -18.34 2.80 -45.86
CA LEU A 489 -18.89 1.63 -46.55
C LEU A 489 -17.90 0.90 -47.47
N MET A 490 -16.60 1.25 -47.44
CA MET A 490 -15.54 0.63 -48.27
C MET A 490 -14.37 -0.01 -47.50
N SER A 491 -14.48 -0.27 -46.19
CA SER A 491 -13.39 -0.89 -45.41
C SER A 491 -13.62 -2.34 -44.97
N ILE A 492 -14.54 -3.08 -45.62
CA ILE A 492 -14.62 -4.54 -45.46
C ILE A 492 -14.07 -5.22 -46.73
N PRO A 493 -12.87 -5.85 -46.67
CA PRO A 493 -12.31 -6.63 -47.76
C PRO A 493 -12.89 -8.04 -47.78
N GLY A 494 -13.42 -8.47 -48.92
CA GLY A 494 -13.62 -9.88 -49.24
C GLY A 494 -14.85 -10.22 -50.07
N THR A 495 -14.76 -10.10 -51.41
CA THR A 495 -15.20 -11.12 -52.38
C THR A 495 -14.76 -10.70 -53.78
N SER A 496 -13.96 -11.56 -54.43
CA SER A 496 -13.47 -11.45 -55.79
C SER A 496 -14.52 -11.86 -56.82
N ALA A 497 -14.62 -11.15 -57.93
CA ALA A 497 -15.09 -11.55 -59.28
C ALA A 497 -15.16 -10.24 -60.10
N THR A 498 -14.55 -10.04 -61.27
CA THR A 498 -13.98 -10.89 -62.33
C THR A 498 -13.00 -10.02 -63.12
#